data_AF-A0A6J4SJK4-F1
#
_entry.id   AF-A0A6J4SJK4-F1
#
_cell.length_a   1.000
_cell.length_b   1.000
_cell.length_c   1.000
_cell.angle_alpha   90.00
_cell.angle_beta   90.00
_cell.angle_gamma   90.00
#
_symmetry.space_group_name_H-M   'P 1'
#
loop_
_entity.id
_entity.type
_entity.pdbx_description
1 polymer ?
#
loop_
_entity_poly.entity_id
_entity_poly.type
_entity_poly.pdbx_seq_one_letter_code
_entity_poly.pdbx_strand_id
1 'polypeptide(L)'
;MNGEGSWRGGNGTGDGRVSGLLKEAASHLTPGADPNRLIERVVARGTDRMFSSGSPLGEIYVGVSDKGVRLVARADSPEQFARRYRERFGRLLSWGMDVSTRRLSDRVASALTGSKAEIPIDLSEATPFQRRVLEVVAGIPRGEVRPYAWVAREAGSPKASRAVGTVMANNPVPLLVPCHRVVRNDGTTGRYAFGAEEKVGLLEAEGVPVGELAGSPYMATPTTGIVCHATCRNARRIRPENRRPFRSVKDATAAGYRPCKVCRPTAGAELTEHDAAIGR
;
A
#
# COMPACT_ATOMS: atom_id res chain seq x y z
N MET A 1 -40.53 -39.44 46.05
CA MET A 1 -39.84 -38.96 44.83
C MET A 1 -39.50 -37.50 45.09
N ASN A 2 -38.41 -37.23 45.80
CA ASN A 2 -37.08 -36.86 45.27
C ASN A 2 -37.18 -35.57 44.43
N GLY A 3 -36.51 -34.46 44.70
CA GLY A 3 -35.41 -34.17 45.61
C GLY A 3 -35.00 -32.68 45.46
N GLU A 4 -34.04 -32.29 46.29
CA GLU A 4 -33.54 -30.93 46.56
C GLU A 4 -32.82 -30.26 45.37
N GLY A 5 -32.64 -28.93 45.45
CA GLY A 5 -31.85 -28.19 44.46
C GLY A 5 -31.64 -26.70 44.77
N SER A 6 -31.01 -26.41 45.89
CA SER A 6 -30.44 -25.09 46.23
C SER A 6 -29.47 -24.59 45.14
N TRP A 7 -29.62 -23.33 44.72
CA TRP A 7 -28.52 -22.53 44.17
C TRP A 7 -28.45 -21.18 44.92
N ARG A 8 -27.59 -21.15 45.95
CA ARG A 8 -27.03 -19.91 46.51
C ARG A 8 -25.83 -19.47 45.68
N GLY A 9 -25.78 -18.16 45.38
CA GLY A 9 -24.55 -17.36 45.42
C GLY A 9 -23.66 -17.36 44.18
N GLY A 10 -23.64 -16.22 43.48
CA GLY A 10 -22.64 -15.90 42.45
C GLY A 10 -22.55 -14.40 42.15
N ASN A 11 -21.97 -13.63 43.06
CA ASN A 11 -21.32 -12.32 42.88
C ASN A 11 -22.04 -11.23 42.04
N GLY A 12 -23.03 -10.57 42.66
CA GLY A 12 -23.60 -9.30 42.22
C GLY A 12 -22.71 -8.08 42.46
N THR A 13 -21.49 -8.04 41.88
CA THR A 13 -20.62 -6.84 41.93
C THR A 13 -20.30 -6.24 40.55
N GLY A 14 -20.58 -6.94 39.46
CA GLY A 14 -20.39 -6.45 38.09
C GLY A 14 -21.61 -5.72 37.52
N ASP A 15 -22.80 -6.26 37.77
CA ASP A 15 -24.06 -5.77 37.20
C ASP A 15 -24.44 -4.38 37.72
N GLY A 16 -24.21 -4.14 39.02
CA GLY A 16 -24.40 -2.82 39.64
C GLY A 16 -23.42 -1.75 39.13
N ARG A 17 -22.20 -2.13 38.72
CA ARG A 17 -21.21 -1.19 38.16
C ARG A 17 -21.51 -0.85 36.70
N VAL A 18 -21.92 -1.83 35.90
CA VAL A 18 -22.35 -1.60 34.51
C VAL A 18 -23.65 -0.81 34.48
N SER A 19 -24.61 -1.15 35.35
CA SER A 19 -25.86 -0.39 35.53
C SER A 19 -25.60 1.03 36.04
N GLY A 20 -24.63 1.20 36.94
CA GLY A 20 -24.18 2.51 37.43
C GLY A 20 -23.57 3.37 36.34
N LEU A 21 -22.63 2.83 35.56
CA LEU A 21 -22.01 3.51 34.41
C LEU A 21 -23.03 3.86 33.32
N LEU A 22 -24.01 3.00 33.08
CA LEU A 22 -25.10 3.26 32.13
C LEU A 22 -26.03 4.37 32.61
N LYS A 23 -26.34 4.43 33.92
CA LYS A 23 -27.14 5.52 34.52
C LYS A 23 -26.39 6.85 34.52
N GLU A 24 -25.10 6.84 34.81
CA GLU A 24 -24.24 8.03 34.78
C GLU A 24 -24.09 8.55 33.34
N ALA A 25 -23.85 7.68 32.36
CA ALA A 25 -23.85 8.04 30.95
C ALA A 25 -25.21 8.55 30.45
N ALA A 26 -26.32 7.97 30.92
CA ALA A 26 -27.67 8.43 30.59
C ALA A 26 -27.98 9.82 31.16
N SER A 27 -27.41 10.18 32.31
CA SER A 27 -27.58 11.53 32.90
C SER A 27 -26.86 12.65 32.12
N HIS A 28 -25.87 12.28 31.30
CA HIS A 28 -25.18 13.19 30.37
C HIS A 28 -25.84 13.24 28.98
N LEU A 29 -26.86 12.42 28.72
CA LEU A 29 -27.71 12.54 27.54
C LEU A 29 -28.79 13.57 27.86
N THR A 30 -28.51 14.84 27.57
CA THR A 30 -29.54 15.90 27.63
C THR A 30 -30.77 15.48 26.81
N PRO A 31 -31.98 15.40 27.41
CA PRO A 31 -33.22 15.18 26.67
C PRO A 31 -33.48 16.44 25.85
N GLY A 32 -33.18 16.37 24.55
CA GLY A 32 -33.23 17.53 23.66
C GLY A 32 -32.42 17.35 22.38
N ALA A 33 -31.55 16.33 22.31
CA ALA A 33 -31.00 15.91 21.04
C ALA A 33 -32.01 15.03 20.30
N ASP A 34 -32.42 15.45 19.11
CA ASP A 34 -33.11 14.61 18.12
C ASP A 34 -32.48 13.19 18.12
N PRO A 35 -33.26 12.13 18.38
CA PRO A 35 -32.77 10.75 18.39
C PRO A 35 -31.97 10.41 17.13
N ASN A 36 -32.33 10.98 15.97
CA ASN A 36 -31.57 10.82 14.74
C ASN A 36 -30.20 11.48 14.84
N ARG A 37 -30.06 12.66 15.45
CA ARG A 37 -28.75 13.31 15.71
C ARG A 37 -27.89 12.56 16.74
N LEU A 38 -28.49 11.84 17.69
CA LEU A 38 -27.74 11.01 18.64
C LEU A 38 -27.24 9.74 17.96
N ILE A 39 -28.11 9.06 17.19
CA ILE A 39 -27.75 7.92 16.35
C ILE A 39 -26.68 8.34 15.34
N GLU A 40 -26.85 9.46 14.63
CA GLU A 40 -25.84 10.02 13.72
C GLU A 40 -24.52 10.29 14.42
N ARG A 41 -24.52 10.80 15.66
CA ARG A 41 -23.28 11.03 16.43
C ARG A 41 -22.62 9.74 16.91
N VAL A 42 -23.39 8.74 17.33
CA VAL A 42 -22.88 7.43 17.76
C VAL A 42 -22.36 6.64 16.56
N VAL A 43 -23.07 6.67 15.42
CA VAL A 43 -22.62 6.14 14.13
C VAL A 43 -21.39 6.91 13.66
N ALA A 44 -21.38 8.25 13.65
CA ALA A 44 -20.23 9.05 13.25
C ALA A 44 -18.96 8.82 14.10
N ARG A 45 -19.11 8.39 15.36
CA ARG A 45 -17.99 8.01 16.24
C ARG A 45 -17.63 6.52 16.16
N GLY A 46 -18.51 5.68 15.61
CA GLY A 46 -18.34 4.24 15.48
C GLY A 46 -18.16 3.72 14.06
N THR A 47 -18.24 4.57 13.04
CA THR A 47 -18.08 4.21 11.62
C THR A 47 -16.90 4.93 10.99
N ASP A 48 -16.20 4.19 10.14
CA ASP A 48 -15.23 4.76 9.20
C ASP A 48 -15.99 5.50 8.07
N ARG A 49 -15.29 6.34 7.32
CA ARG A 49 -15.87 7.14 6.22
C ARG A 49 -15.59 6.50 4.87
N MET A 50 -16.45 6.75 3.90
CA MET A 50 -16.17 6.43 2.50
C MET A 50 -16.52 7.55 1.54
N PHE A 51 -15.84 7.56 0.41
CA PHE A 51 -16.14 8.38 -0.76
C PHE A 51 -15.74 7.62 -2.04
N SER A 52 -16.21 8.09 -3.20
CA SER A 52 -15.74 7.62 -4.50
C SER A 52 -14.77 8.62 -5.14
N SER A 53 -13.89 8.14 -6.01
CA SER A 53 -12.96 8.96 -6.77
C SER A 53 -12.75 8.35 -8.14
N GLY A 54 -12.55 9.21 -9.14
CA GLY A 54 -11.98 8.77 -10.42
C GLY A 54 -10.53 8.32 -10.24
N SER A 55 -10.09 7.39 -11.08
CA SER A 55 -8.72 6.91 -11.12
C SER A 55 -8.33 6.47 -12.53
N PRO A 56 -7.04 6.21 -12.81
CA PRO A 56 -6.62 5.57 -14.05
C PRO A 56 -7.25 4.19 -14.28
N LEU A 57 -7.73 3.54 -13.21
CA LEU A 57 -8.53 2.33 -13.27
C LEU A 57 -10.03 2.66 -13.19
N GLY A 58 -10.52 3.78 -13.73
CA GLY A 58 -11.94 4.14 -13.62
C GLY A 58 -12.37 4.46 -12.18
N GLU A 59 -13.67 4.34 -11.90
CA GLU A 59 -14.21 4.67 -10.57
C GLU A 59 -13.73 3.67 -9.50
N ILE A 60 -13.33 4.22 -8.36
CA ILE A 60 -12.93 3.47 -7.17
C ILE A 60 -13.65 4.02 -5.94
N TYR A 61 -13.76 3.18 -4.93
CA TYR A 61 -14.20 3.56 -3.60
C TYR A 61 -13.02 3.58 -2.63
N VAL A 62 -13.07 4.53 -1.71
CA VAL A 62 -12.03 4.78 -0.71
C VAL A 62 -12.66 4.72 0.67
N GLY A 63 -12.15 3.85 1.53
CA GLY A 63 -12.52 3.73 2.93
C GLY A 63 -11.46 4.38 3.82
N VAL A 64 -11.90 5.21 4.76
CA VAL A 64 -11.07 6.11 5.56
C VAL A 64 -11.37 5.93 7.03
N SER A 65 -10.32 5.68 7.78
CA SER A 65 -10.33 5.64 9.23
C SER A 65 -9.92 6.97 9.86
N ASP A 66 -9.95 7.04 11.18
CA ASP A 66 -9.34 8.11 11.97
C ASP A 66 -7.85 8.34 11.67
N LYS A 67 -7.13 7.30 11.20
CA LYS A 67 -5.70 7.35 10.84
C LYS A 67 -5.44 7.66 9.37
N GLY A 68 -6.46 7.67 8.52
CA GLY A 68 -6.34 7.91 7.07
C GLY A 68 -6.92 6.79 6.19
N VAL A 69 -6.52 6.78 4.91
CA VAL A 69 -7.03 5.85 3.90
C VAL A 69 -6.63 4.42 4.27
N ARG A 70 -7.63 3.56 4.51
CA ARG A 70 -7.44 2.16 4.94
C ARG A 70 -7.73 1.15 3.83
N LEU A 71 -8.61 1.48 2.89
CA LEU A 71 -8.95 0.60 1.76
C LEU A 71 -9.22 1.41 0.50
N VAL A 72 -8.68 0.95 -0.63
CA VAL A 72 -9.03 1.41 -1.97
C VAL A 72 -9.40 0.18 -2.81
N ALA A 73 -10.57 0.20 -3.44
CA ALA A 73 -10.96 -0.88 -4.34
C ALA A 73 -11.94 -0.41 -5.42
N ARG A 74 -11.90 -1.08 -6.57
CA ARG A 74 -13.05 -1.13 -7.50
C ARG A 74 -14.17 -1.94 -6.83
N ALA A 75 -15.40 -1.50 -7.04
CA ALA A 75 -16.61 -2.22 -6.67
C ALA A 75 -17.74 -1.80 -7.60
N ASP A 76 -18.68 -2.71 -7.87
CA ASP A 76 -19.83 -2.42 -8.74
C ASP A 76 -20.85 -1.49 -8.06
N SER A 77 -20.83 -1.43 -6.73
CA SER A 77 -21.68 -0.54 -5.94
C SER A 77 -21.03 -0.16 -4.59
N PRO A 78 -21.50 0.94 -3.97
CA PRO A 78 -21.07 1.33 -2.63
C PRO A 78 -21.33 0.24 -1.57
N GLU A 79 -22.43 -0.49 -1.69
CA GLU A 79 -22.82 -1.56 -0.75
C GLU A 79 -21.88 -2.76 -0.86
N GLN A 80 -21.44 -3.11 -2.07
CA GLN A 80 -20.45 -4.16 -2.29
C GLN A 80 -19.11 -3.77 -1.65
N PHE A 81 -18.67 -2.51 -1.81
CA PHE A 81 -17.49 -1.98 -1.16
C PHE A 81 -17.62 -2.01 0.37
N ALA A 82 -18.75 -1.54 0.90
CA ALA A 82 -19.01 -1.50 2.34
C ALA A 82 -19.05 -2.90 2.97
N ARG A 83 -19.64 -3.89 2.28
CA ARG A 83 -19.60 -5.29 2.71
C ARG A 83 -18.16 -5.79 2.81
N ARG A 84 -17.35 -5.58 1.77
CA ARG A 84 -15.94 -5.99 1.75
C ARG A 84 -15.13 -5.33 2.86
N TYR A 85 -15.36 -4.04 3.10
CA TYR A 85 -14.72 -3.30 4.18
C TYR A 85 -15.07 -3.88 5.55
N ARG A 86 -16.35 -4.16 5.79
CA ARG A 86 -16.83 -4.78 7.03
C ARG A 86 -16.27 -6.17 7.25
N GLU A 87 -16.26 -7.02 6.21
CA GLU A 87 -15.67 -8.36 6.28
C GLU A 87 -14.19 -8.33 6.61
N ARG A 88 -13.45 -7.34 6.10
CA ARG A 88 -12.02 -7.21 6.32
C ARG A 88 -11.66 -6.58 7.67
N PHE A 89 -12.42 -5.59 8.15
CA PHE A 89 -12.04 -4.74 9.28
C PHE A 89 -13.02 -4.78 10.47
N GLY A 90 -14.16 -5.47 10.34
CA GLY A 90 -15.20 -5.48 11.39
C GLY A 90 -15.83 -4.11 11.65
N ARG A 91 -15.74 -3.19 10.68
CA ARG A 91 -16.13 -1.78 10.80
C ARG A 91 -17.18 -1.42 9.76
N LEU A 92 -18.12 -0.57 10.14
CA LEU A 92 -19.14 -0.03 9.25
C LEU A 92 -18.62 1.25 8.57
N LEU A 93 -19.09 1.49 7.35
CA LEU A 93 -18.82 2.71 6.60
C LEU A 93 -20.05 3.61 6.55
N SER A 94 -19.82 4.92 6.58
CA SER A 94 -20.80 5.94 6.23
C SER A 94 -20.22 6.89 5.17
N TRP A 95 -21.06 7.48 4.33
CA TRP A 95 -20.60 8.47 3.36
C TRP A 95 -19.99 9.69 4.07
N GLY A 96 -18.77 10.04 3.69
CA GLY A 96 -18.05 11.18 4.25
C GLY A 96 -18.53 12.49 3.64
N MET A 97 -19.49 13.14 4.29
CA MET A 97 -20.04 14.42 3.85
C MET A 97 -19.37 15.63 4.49
N ASP A 98 -18.51 15.41 5.50
CA ASP A 98 -17.84 16.48 6.22
C ASP A 98 -16.66 17.08 5.43
N VAL A 99 -16.25 18.28 5.84
CA VAL A 99 -15.18 19.05 5.17
C VAL A 99 -13.84 18.31 5.16
N SER A 100 -13.52 17.54 6.22
CA SER A 100 -12.25 16.83 6.29
C SER A 100 -12.20 15.68 5.28
N THR A 101 -13.30 14.93 5.13
CA THR A 101 -13.40 13.86 4.13
C THR A 101 -13.36 14.41 2.70
N ARG A 102 -14.05 15.53 2.42
CA ARG A 102 -13.97 16.18 1.09
C ARG A 102 -12.55 16.62 0.73
N ARG A 103 -11.86 17.29 1.66
CA ARG A 103 -10.45 17.69 1.45
C ARG A 103 -9.53 16.50 1.20
N LEU A 104 -9.75 15.38 1.89
CA LEU A 104 -9.00 14.15 1.65
C LEU A 104 -9.34 13.56 0.28
N SER A 105 -10.61 13.56 -0.11
CA SER A 105 -11.06 13.13 -1.45
C SER A 105 -10.35 13.90 -2.55
N ASP A 106 -10.30 15.23 -2.47
CA ASP A 106 -9.61 16.08 -3.46
C ASP A 106 -8.11 15.79 -3.54
N ARG A 107 -7.46 15.57 -2.38
CA ARG A 107 -6.05 15.18 -2.32
C ARG A 107 -5.82 13.80 -2.94
N VAL A 108 -6.69 12.82 -2.66
CA VAL A 108 -6.61 11.48 -3.25
C VAL A 108 -6.78 11.55 -4.76
N ALA A 109 -7.80 12.26 -5.26
CA ALA A 109 -7.99 12.45 -6.69
C ALA A 109 -6.77 13.09 -7.35
N SER A 110 -6.18 14.11 -6.71
CA SER A 110 -4.94 14.76 -7.18
C SER A 110 -3.73 13.81 -7.17
N ALA A 111 -3.60 12.96 -6.15
CA ALA A 111 -2.51 11.99 -6.05
C ALA A 111 -2.60 10.92 -7.16
N LEU A 112 -3.82 10.45 -7.45
CA LEU A 112 -4.08 9.43 -8.47
C LEU A 112 -3.80 9.92 -9.90
N THR A 113 -3.89 11.24 -10.13
CA THR A 113 -3.50 11.88 -11.40
C THR A 113 -2.02 12.27 -11.47
N GLY A 114 -1.25 12.01 -10.41
CA GLY A 114 0.22 12.15 -10.40
C GLY A 114 0.74 13.35 -9.62
N SER A 115 -0.10 14.10 -8.91
CA SER A 115 0.36 15.15 -8.01
C SER A 115 1.08 14.56 -6.79
N LYS A 116 2.13 15.25 -6.31
CA LYS A 116 2.79 14.91 -5.03
C LYS A 116 1.95 15.41 -3.85
N ALA A 117 0.80 14.80 -3.64
CA ALA A 117 0.03 15.00 -2.41
C ALA A 117 0.40 13.90 -1.43
N GLU A 118 0.83 14.28 -0.23
CA GLU A 118 0.99 13.33 0.86
C GLU A 118 -0.42 12.85 1.25
N ILE A 119 -0.64 11.56 1.41
CA ILE A 119 -1.93 10.99 1.81
C ILE A 119 -1.69 10.16 3.07
N PRO A 120 -2.38 10.41 4.19
CA PRO A 120 -2.27 9.53 5.35
C PRO A 120 -2.86 8.16 4.99
N ILE A 121 -2.05 7.12 5.13
CA ILE A 121 -2.44 5.73 4.84
C ILE A 121 -2.44 4.97 6.16
N ASP A 122 -3.56 4.31 6.46
CA ASP A 122 -3.68 3.46 7.63
C ASP A 122 -3.28 2.01 7.30
N LEU A 123 -2.11 1.62 7.79
CA LEU A 123 -1.57 0.25 7.72
C LEU A 123 -1.58 -0.44 9.09
N SER A 124 -2.51 -0.09 9.97
CA SER A 124 -2.61 -0.66 11.33
C SER A 124 -2.82 -2.18 11.33
N GLU A 125 -3.60 -2.71 10.40
CA GLU A 125 -3.87 -4.15 10.24
C GLU A 125 -2.75 -4.92 9.50
N ALA A 126 -1.75 -4.22 8.96
CA ALA A 126 -0.63 -4.87 8.29
C ALA A 126 0.35 -5.45 9.32
N THR A 127 0.82 -6.68 9.07
CA THR A 127 1.91 -7.25 9.88
C THR A 127 3.18 -6.39 9.77
N PRO A 128 4.12 -6.45 10.72
CA PRO A 128 5.35 -5.67 10.64
C PRO A 128 6.12 -5.84 9.32
N PHE A 129 6.11 -7.06 8.75
CA PHE A 129 6.71 -7.31 7.44
C PHE A 129 5.91 -6.67 6.29
N GLN A 130 4.59 -6.83 6.28
CA GLN A 130 3.72 -6.21 5.27
C GLN A 130 3.86 -4.69 5.27
N ARG A 131 3.87 -4.06 6.45
CA ARG A 131 4.03 -2.61 6.60
C ARG A 131 5.32 -2.12 5.95
N ARG A 132 6.47 -2.72 6.30
CA ARG A 132 7.78 -2.35 5.69
C ARG A 132 7.77 -2.51 4.17
N VAL A 133 7.16 -3.59 3.66
CA VAL A 133 7.05 -3.82 2.21
C VAL A 133 6.19 -2.72 1.55
N LEU A 134 5.04 -2.39 2.12
CA LEU A 134 4.14 -1.37 1.57
C LEU A 134 4.78 0.03 1.62
N GLU A 135 5.51 0.36 2.68
CA GLU A 135 6.27 1.61 2.83
C GLU A 135 7.38 1.72 1.77
N VAL A 136 8.16 0.67 1.56
CA VAL A 136 9.17 0.61 0.49
C VAL A 136 8.53 0.83 -0.88
N VAL A 137 7.38 0.21 -1.13
CA VAL A 137 6.67 0.33 -2.41
C VAL A 137 6.07 1.72 -2.59
N ALA A 138 5.53 2.33 -1.54
CA ALA A 138 5.05 3.71 -1.55
C ALA A 138 6.15 4.70 -1.97
N GLY A 139 7.41 4.41 -1.63
CA GLY A 139 8.57 5.22 -2.01
C GLY A 139 9.03 5.08 -3.47
N ILE A 140 8.51 4.13 -4.25
CA ILE A 140 8.91 3.95 -5.66
C ILE A 140 8.33 5.10 -6.50
N PRO A 141 9.15 5.98 -7.11
CA PRO A 141 8.63 7.14 -7.83
C PRO A 141 7.83 6.78 -9.09
N ARG A 142 6.95 7.70 -9.52
CA ARG A 142 6.23 7.59 -10.80
C ARG A 142 7.22 7.45 -11.96
N GLY A 143 6.97 6.48 -12.84
CA GLY A 143 7.83 6.19 -13.98
C GLY A 143 9.08 5.39 -13.62
N GLU A 144 9.17 4.88 -12.39
CA GLU A 144 10.18 3.91 -11.97
C GLU A 144 9.53 2.58 -11.58
N VAL A 145 10.25 1.49 -11.82
CA VAL A 145 9.86 0.15 -11.36
C VAL A 145 10.98 -0.51 -10.57
N ARG A 146 10.63 -1.45 -9.68
CA ARG A 146 11.60 -2.26 -8.93
C ARG A 146 11.23 -3.74 -8.89
N PRO A 147 12.23 -4.65 -8.93
CA PRO A 147 11.97 -6.07 -8.77
C PRO A 147 11.41 -6.43 -7.39
N TYR A 148 10.64 -7.52 -7.30
CA TYR A 148 10.24 -8.11 -6.00
C TYR A 148 11.43 -8.35 -5.06
N ALA A 149 12.57 -8.82 -5.60
CA ALA A 149 13.78 -9.07 -4.82
C ALA A 149 14.41 -7.78 -4.25
N TRP A 150 14.32 -6.68 -5.00
CA TRP A 150 14.76 -5.37 -4.54
C TRP A 150 13.88 -4.90 -3.37
N VAL A 151 12.55 -5.03 -3.50
CA VAL A 151 11.61 -4.66 -2.43
C VAL A 151 11.83 -5.51 -1.18
N ALA A 152 12.04 -6.82 -1.35
CA ALA A 152 12.33 -7.73 -0.25
C ALA A 152 13.60 -7.31 0.52
N ARG A 153 14.65 -6.91 -0.20
CA ARG A 153 15.90 -6.41 0.39
C ARG A 153 15.68 -5.11 1.15
N GLU A 154 15.07 -4.10 0.53
CA GLU A 154 14.84 -2.81 1.18
C GLU A 154 13.89 -2.92 2.39
N ALA A 155 12.98 -3.91 2.39
CA ALA A 155 12.12 -4.22 3.54
C ALA A 155 12.84 -5.00 4.66
N GLY A 156 14.15 -5.25 4.52
CA GLY A 156 14.97 -5.97 5.50
C GLY A 156 14.82 -7.49 5.47
N SER A 157 14.35 -8.07 4.37
CA SER A 157 14.15 -9.53 4.23
C SER A 157 14.53 -10.03 2.84
N PRO A 158 15.84 -10.04 2.47
CA PRO A 158 16.30 -10.25 1.08
C PRO A 158 15.83 -11.55 0.41
N LYS A 159 15.52 -12.60 1.19
CA LYS A 159 15.06 -13.90 0.68
C LYS A 159 13.54 -13.98 0.49
N ALA A 160 12.79 -12.90 0.79
CA ALA A 160 11.33 -12.91 0.89
C ALA A 160 10.58 -12.49 -0.38
N SER A 161 11.19 -12.59 -1.58
CA SER A 161 10.56 -12.14 -2.85
C SER A 161 9.16 -12.71 -3.10
N ARG A 162 8.93 -13.99 -2.76
CA ARG A 162 7.60 -14.61 -2.88
C ARG A 162 6.58 -14.00 -1.92
N ALA A 163 6.99 -13.76 -0.67
CA ALA A 163 6.14 -13.13 0.33
C ALA A 163 5.78 -11.69 -0.07
N VAL A 164 6.73 -10.93 -0.65
CA VAL A 164 6.43 -9.61 -1.25
C VAL A 164 5.35 -9.72 -2.32
N GLY A 165 5.41 -10.75 -3.17
CA GLY A 165 4.34 -11.03 -4.16
C GLY A 165 2.97 -11.17 -3.52
N THR A 166 2.86 -11.89 -2.40
CA THR A 166 1.60 -12.00 -1.63
C THR A 166 1.16 -10.65 -1.05
N VAL A 167 2.09 -9.80 -0.57
CA VAL A 167 1.76 -8.44 -0.11
C VAL A 167 1.23 -7.59 -1.26
N MET A 168 1.85 -7.64 -2.45
CA MET A 168 1.41 -6.90 -3.62
C MET A 168 0.01 -7.33 -4.09
N ALA A 169 -0.28 -8.62 -4.04
CA ALA A 169 -1.60 -9.17 -4.39
C ALA A 169 -2.71 -8.75 -3.41
N ASN A 170 -2.35 -8.46 -2.15
CA ASN A 170 -3.30 -8.12 -1.08
C ASN A 170 -3.17 -6.67 -0.59
N ASN A 171 -2.52 -5.81 -1.38
CA ASN A 171 -2.34 -4.41 -1.06
C ASN A 171 -3.70 -3.76 -0.77
N PRO A 172 -3.93 -3.24 0.45
CA PRO A 172 -5.23 -2.65 0.81
C PRO A 172 -5.49 -1.33 0.09
N VAL A 173 -4.46 -0.62 -0.36
CA VAL A 173 -4.56 0.75 -0.88
C VAL A 173 -3.81 0.87 -2.22
N PRO A 174 -4.21 0.11 -3.24
CA PRO A 174 -3.61 0.20 -4.58
C PRO A 174 -3.69 1.61 -5.14
N LEU A 175 -2.82 1.90 -6.12
CA LEU A 175 -2.58 3.21 -6.73
C LEU A 175 -1.92 4.24 -5.80
N LEU A 176 -2.35 4.34 -4.53
CA LEU A 176 -1.68 5.13 -3.51
C LEU A 176 -0.38 4.46 -3.04
N VAL A 177 -0.46 3.17 -2.71
CA VAL A 177 0.72 2.30 -2.67
C VAL A 177 0.82 1.63 -4.05
N PRO A 178 1.80 2.01 -4.89
CA PRO A 178 1.83 1.70 -6.31
C PRO A 178 2.38 0.29 -6.57
N CYS A 179 1.64 -0.74 -6.17
CA CYS A 179 2.06 -2.13 -6.35
C CYS A 179 2.21 -2.55 -7.83
N HIS A 180 1.64 -1.79 -8.78
CA HIS A 180 1.90 -1.95 -10.21
C HIS A 180 3.35 -1.63 -10.61
N ARG A 181 4.09 -0.85 -9.81
CA ARG A 181 5.52 -0.54 -10.04
C ARG A 181 6.47 -1.66 -9.60
N VAL A 182 5.95 -2.74 -9.01
CA VAL A 182 6.76 -3.91 -8.62
C VAL A 182 6.69 -4.98 -9.71
N VAL A 183 7.83 -5.33 -10.29
CA VAL A 183 7.94 -6.22 -11.46
C VAL A 183 8.84 -7.42 -11.17
N ARG A 184 8.94 -8.36 -12.11
CA ARG A 184 9.89 -9.47 -12.01
C ARG A 184 11.32 -8.99 -12.22
N ASN A 185 12.29 -9.80 -11.82
CA ASN A 185 13.72 -9.45 -11.92
C ASN A 185 14.21 -9.31 -13.36
N ASP A 186 13.56 -9.97 -14.31
CA ASP A 186 13.83 -9.92 -15.75
C ASP A 186 13.15 -8.73 -16.46
N GLY A 187 12.45 -7.88 -15.71
CA GLY A 187 11.72 -6.72 -16.23
C GLY A 187 10.29 -6.99 -16.68
N THR A 188 9.84 -8.25 -16.71
CA THR A 188 8.44 -8.58 -17.05
C THR A 188 7.49 -8.17 -15.92
N THR A 189 6.29 -7.70 -16.25
CA THR A 189 5.36 -7.10 -15.26
C THR A 189 4.77 -8.10 -14.27
N GLY A 190 4.48 -9.33 -14.72
CA GLY A 190 3.82 -10.36 -13.91
C GLY A 190 2.34 -10.09 -13.64
N ARG A 191 1.72 -10.87 -12.74
CA ARG A 191 0.29 -10.74 -12.41
C ARG A 191 0.01 -9.45 -11.62
N TYR A 192 -1.25 -9.01 -11.67
CA TYR A 192 -1.76 -7.85 -10.96
C TYR A 192 -3.20 -8.09 -10.50
N ALA A 193 -3.58 -7.52 -9.35
CA ALA A 193 -4.90 -7.72 -8.77
C ALA A 193 -6.03 -7.21 -9.68
N PHE A 194 -5.76 -6.20 -10.51
CA PHE A 194 -6.73 -5.65 -11.47
C PHE A 194 -6.57 -6.19 -12.90
N GLY A 195 -5.68 -7.17 -13.12
CA GLY A 195 -5.40 -7.72 -14.44
C GLY A 195 -4.08 -7.24 -15.04
N ALA A 196 -3.47 -8.08 -15.89
CA ALA A 196 -2.15 -7.82 -16.44
C ALA A 196 -2.14 -6.60 -17.39
N GLU A 197 -3.18 -6.44 -18.21
CA GLU A 197 -3.32 -5.32 -19.15
C GLU A 197 -3.41 -3.98 -18.42
N GLU A 198 -4.23 -3.89 -17.37
CA GLU A 198 -4.35 -2.70 -16.51
C GLU A 198 -3.00 -2.31 -15.88
N LYS A 199 -2.18 -3.29 -15.48
CA LYS A 199 -0.83 -3.03 -14.98
C LYS A 199 0.08 -2.42 -16.05
N VAL A 200 0.02 -2.95 -17.28
CA VAL A 200 0.80 -2.43 -18.41
C VAL A 200 0.35 -1.01 -18.73
N GLY A 201 -0.96 -0.77 -18.87
CA GLY A 201 -1.50 0.57 -19.15
C GLY A 201 -1.12 1.60 -18.08
N LEU A 202 -1.16 1.23 -16.80
CA LEU A 202 -0.68 2.09 -15.70
C LEU A 202 0.80 2.43 -15.85
N LEU A 203 1.65 1.44 -16.15
CA LEU A 203 3.10 1.64 -16.31
C LEU A 203 3.42 2.52 -17.53
N GLU A 204 2.75 2.29 -18.65
CA GLU A 204 2.93 3.07 -19.88
C GLU A 204 2.47 4.52 -19.70
N ALA A 205 1.34 4.75 -19.02
CA ALA A 205 0.88 6.08 -18.63
C ALA A 205 1.86 6.82 -17.70
N GLU A 206 2.72 6.08 -17.00
CA GLU A 206 3.82 6.63 -16.20
C GLU A 206 5.12 6.85 -17.00
N GLY A 207 5.15 6.50 -18.29
CA GLY A 207 6.31 6.59 -19.16
C GLY A 207 7.32 5.45 -18.96
N VAL A 208 6.88 4.29 -18.48
CA VAL A 208 7.71 3.09 -18.35
C VAL A 208 7.68 2.31 -19.68
N PRO A 209 8.83 2.07 -20.34
CA PRO A 209 8.88 1.31 -21.59
C PRO A 209 8.82 -0.20 -21.30
N VAL A 210 7.61 -0.73 -21.04
CA VAL A 210 7.42 -2.12 -20.59
C VAL A 210 8.03 -3.14 -21.56
N GLY A 211 7.89 -2.93 -22.87
CA GLY A 211 8.45 -3.81 -23.89
C GLY A 211 9.99 -3.89 -23.88
N GLU A 212 10.67 -2.76 -23.62
CA GLU A 212 12.13 -2.71 -23.56
C GLU A 212 12.70 -3.29 -22.26
N LEU A 213 11.92 -3.27 -21.18
CA LEU A 213 12.35 -3.81 -19.89
C LEU A 213 12.50 -5.32 -19.92
N ALA A 214 11.69 -6.02 -20.71
CA ALA A 214 11.74 -7.46 -20.83
C ALA A 214 13.09 -7.91 -21.41
N GLY A 215 13.95 -8.45 -20.55
CA GLY A 215 15.26 -8.99 -20.93
C GLY A 215 16.44 -8.04 -20.72
N SER A 216 16.24 -6.71 -20.62
CA SER A 216 17.31 -5.75 -20.28
C SER A 216 16.88 -4.75 -19.20
N PRO A 217 16.58 -5.22 -17.97
CA PRO A 217 16.07 -4.37 -16.89
C PRO A 217 17.13 -3.44 -16.28
N TYR A 218 18.38 -3.51 -16.76
CA TYR A 218 19.50 -2.70 -16.29
C TYR A 218 20.06 -1.85 -17.42
N MET A 219 20.49 -0.64 -17.05
CA MET A 219 21.04 0.34 -17.99
C MET A 219 22.31 0.94 -17.41
N ALA A 220 23.40 0.83 -18.16
CA ALA A 220 24.67 1.47 -17.82
C ALA A 220 25.02 2.59 -18.78
N THR A 221 26.01 3.40 -18.40
CA THR A 221 26.55 4.47 -19.24
C THR A 221 28.08 4.55 -19.11
N PRO A 222 28.83 4.62 -20.24
CA PRO A 222 30.27 4.72 -20.22
C PRO A 222 30.75 6.06 -19.63
N THR A 223 29.91 7.10 -19.69
CA THR A 223 30.25 8.45 -19.25
C THR A 223 30.53 8.54 -17.74
N THR A 224 29.82 7.72 -16.93
CA THR A 224 30.02 7.70 -15.47
C THR A 224 30.51 6.34 -14.95
N GLY A 225 30.49 5.31 -15.80
CA GLY A 225 30.80 3.94 -15.39
C GLY A 225 29.79 3.37 -14.38
N ILE A 226 28.52 3.81 -14.43
CA ILE A 226 27.47 3.38 -13.49
C ILE A 226 26.43 2.51 -14.20
N VAL A 227 26.02 1.41 -13.56
CA VAL A 227 24.84 0.61 -13.92
C VAL A 227 23.67 0.91 -12.97
N CYS A 228 22.49 1.09 -13.53
CA CYS A 228 21.24 1.37 -12.83
C CYS A 228 20.16 0.34 -13.19
N HIS A 229 19.05 0.32 -12.44
CA HIS A 229 17.78 -0.13 -13.03
C HIS A 229 17.42 0.78 -14.22
N ALA A 230 16.90 0.20 -15.30
CA ALA A 230 16.65 0.93 -16.56
C ALA A 230 15.68 2.11 -16.39
N THR A 231 14.74 2.02 -15.44
CA THR A 231 13.80 3.11 -15.12
C THR A 231 14.28 4.06 -14.02
N CYS A 232 15.49 3.91 -13.49
CA CYS A 232 16.03 4.84 -12.50
C CYS A 232 16.05 6.28 -13.05
N ARG A 233 15.74 7.28 -12.22
CA ARG A 233 15.90 8.71 -12.55
C ARG A 233 17.21 9.10 -13.24
N ASN A 234 18.33 8.43 -12.90
CA ASN A 234 19.62 8.68 -13.52
C ASN A 234 19.72 7.98 -14.89
N ALA A 235 19.24 6.74 -14.99
CA ALA A 235 19.23 5.99 -16.24
C ALA A 235 18.37 6.64 -17.31
N ARG A 236 17.19 7.15 -16.93
CA ARG A 236 16.25 7.84 -17.83
C ARG A 236 16.82 9.10 -18.48
N ARG A 237 17.88 9.69 -17.90
CA ARG A 237 18.57 10.88 -18.44
C ARG A 237 19.78 10.54 -19.31
N ILE A 238 20.15 9.26 -19.42
CA ILE A 238 21.24 8.82 -20.31
C ILE A 238 20.80 9.04 -21.76
N ARG A 239 21.62 9.78 -22.51
CA ARG A 239 21.42 9.99 -23.95
C ARG A 239 21.42 8.65 -24.69
N PRO A 240 20.57 8.43 -25.71
CA PRO A 240 20.44 7.14 -26.39
C PRO A 240 21.78 6.51 -26.82
N GLU A 241 22.72 7.28 -27.36
CA GLU A 241 24.03 6.83 -27.81
C GLU A 241 24.94 6.28 -26.68
N ASN A 242 24.67 6.70 -25.44
CA ASN A 242 25.42 6.31 -24.25
C ASN A 242 24.73 5.21 -23.43
N ARG A 243 23.61 4.66 -23.91
CA ARG A 243 22.90 3.56 -23.26
C ARG A 243 23.61 2.24 -23.52
N ARG A 244 23.84 1.47 -22.47
CA ARG A 244 24.38 0.11 -22.52
C ARG A 244 23.45 -0.81 -21.72
N PRO A 245 22.52 -1.52 -22.37
CA PRO A 245 21.57 -2.39 -21.69
C PRO A 245 22.24 -3.68 -21.19
N PHE A 246 21.77 -4.19 -20.05
CA PHE A 246 22.25 -5.44 -19.47
C PHE A 246 21.10 -6.29 -18.94
N ARG A 247 21.27 -7.62 -19.01
CA ARG A 247 20.33 -8.60 -18.45
C ARG A 247 20.47 -8.75 -16.94
N SER A 248 21.69 -8.56 -16.42
CA SER A 248 22.01 -8.67 -14.99
C SER A 248 23.01 -7.60 -14.55
N VAL A 249 23.03 -7.30 -13.25
CA VAL A 249 24.03 -6.39 -12.68
C VAL A 249 25.42 -7.04 -12.66
N LYS A 250 25.48 -8.37 -12.48
CA LYS A 250 26.72 -9.14 -12.58
C LYS A 250 27.43 -8.93 -13.91
N ASP A 251 26.71 -9.02 -15.04
CA ASP A 251 27.29 -8.83 -16.38
C ASP A 251 27.80 -7.39 -16.56
N ALA A 252 27.05 -6.41 -16.06
CA ALA A 252 27.49 -5.01 -16.09
C ALA A 252 28.75 -4.79 -15.23
N THR A 253 28.83 -5.44 -14.07
CA THR A 253 29.98 -5.33 -13.17
C THR A 253 31.22 -5.99 -13.78
N ALA A 254 31.06 -7.17 -14.40
CA ALA A 254 32.12 -7.82 -15.16
C ALA A 254 32.62 -6.96 -16.34
N ALA A 255 31.74 -6.13 -16.92
CA ALA A 255 32.09 -5.15 -17.94
C ALA A 255 32.66 -3.82 -17.39
N GLY A 256 32.93 -3.74 -16.08
CA GLY A 256 33.58 -2.58 -15.43
C GLY A 256 32.64 -1.48 -14.92
N TYR A 257 31.31 -1.70 -14.94
CA TYR A 257 30.36 -0.73 -14.41
C TYR A 257 30.09 -0.95 -12.91
N ARG A 258 29.99 0.14 -12.15
CA ARG A 258 29.69 0.09 -10.72
C ARG A 258 28.19 0.26 -10.43
N PRO A 259 27.63 -0.45 -9.45
CA PRO A 259 26.22 -0.29 -9.09
C PRO A 259 25.87 1.14 -8.64
N CYS A 260 24.73 1.64 -9.12
CA CYS A 260 24.22 2.95 -8.74
C CYS A 260 23.83 3.00 -7.25
N LYS A 261 24.36 3.98 -6.51
CA LYS A 261 24.02 4.22 -5.09
C LYS A 261 22.60 4.73 -4.86
N VAL A 262 21.95 5.29 -5.90
CA VAL A 262 20.57 5.82 -5.82
C VAL A 262 19.54 4.71 -5.97
N CYS A 263 19.58 3.94 -7.06
CA CYS A 263 18.60 2.87 -7.29
C CYS A 263 19.02 1.51 -6.72
N ARG A 264 20.28 1.33 -6.32
CA ARG A 264 20.83 0.12 -5.67
C ARG A 264 20.41 -1.17 -6.40
N PRO A 265 20.88 -1.38 -7.65
CA PRO A 265 20.36 -2.44 -8.50
C PRO A 265 20.78 -3.87 -8.08
N THR A 266 21.75 -4.03 -7.19
CA THR A 266 22.28 -5.32 -6.72
C THR A 266 21.38 -6.01 -5.69
N ALA A 267 20.58 -7.00 -6.07
CA ALA A 267 19.73 -7.71 -5.10
C ALA A 267 20.54 -8.69 -4.22
N GLY A 268 20.44 -8.53 -2.88
CA GLY A 268 20.58 -9.55 -1.81
C GLY A 268 21.84 -10.42 -1.67
N ALA A 269 22.45 -10.89 -2.76
CA ALA A 269 23.58 -11.83 -2.77
C ALA A 269 24.87 -11.24 -3.36
N GLU A 270 24.80 -10.12 -4.10
CA GLU A 270 25.95 -9.58 -4.83
C GLU A 270 26.79 -8.57 -4.04
N LEU A 271 26.35 -8.14 -2.85
CA LEU A 271 27.13 -7.21 -2.00
C LEU A 271 28.20 -7.94 -1.18
N THR A 272 28.08 -9.24 -0.94
CA THR A 272 29.01 -9.97 -0.05
C THR A 272 30.38 -10.24 -0.67
N GLU A 273 30.49 -10.29 -2.00
CA GLU A 273 31.77 -10.54 -2.67
C GLU A 273 32.52 -9.25 -3.04
N HIS A 274 31.80 -8.17 -3.39
CA HIS A 274 32.44 -6.94 -3.89
C HIS A 274 32.85 -5.97 -2.77
N ASP A 275 32.10 -5.89 -1.66
CA ASP A 275 32.47 -5.03 -0.52
C ASP A 275 33.64 -5.62 0.30
N ALA A 276 33.88 -6.93 0.22
CA ALA A 276 35.05 -7.57 0.82
C ALA A 276 36.38 -7.26 0.10
N ALA A 277 36.30 -6.77 -1.15
CA ALA A 277 37.46 -6.47 -1.99
C ALA A 277 37.86 -4.98 -1.99
N ILE A 278 36.96 -4.07 -1.58
CA ILE A 278 37.20 -2.61 -1.59
C ILE A 278 37.55 -2.10 -0.17
N GLY A 279 37.45 -2.95 0.86
CA GLY A 279 37.78 -2.63 2.25
C GLY A 279 39.13 -3.14 2.76
N ARG A 280 40.14 -3.29 1.90
CA ARG A 280 41.53 -3.54 2.30
C ARG A 280 42.49 -2.57 1.63
#